data_AF-A0A356QRZ5-F1
#
_entry.id   AF-A0A356QRZ5-F1
#
_cell.length_a   1.000
_cell.length_b   1.000
_cell.length_c   1.000
_cell.angle_alpha   90.00
_cell.angle_beta   90.00
_cell.angle_gamma   90.00
#
_symmetry.space_group_name_H-M   'P 1'
#
loop_
_entity.id
_entity.type
_entity.pdbx_description
1 polymer ?
#
loop_
_entity_poly.entity_id
_entity_poly.type
_entity_poly.pdbx_seq_one_letter_code
_entity_poly.pdbx_strand_id
1 'polypeptide(L)'
;MNHLLLSLRNEKGLLFGVLTTGLWLLFGSVWLSDLAQPVWAGFYFSWLFLSILWLSFGVVRHADALAIRLGEPYGTIVLTLAVIGIEVAMIAAVSLTGKVHPGLARDTMFSVVMIVLTGMLGGTLLAGGLRHHRQEYNLSGANAYLGVLVPLAVLTLIVPRFTQSAPGGNVSSLQAAFLLVT
;
A
#
# COMPACT_ATOMS: atom_id res chain seq x y z
N MET A 1 -28.94 9.84 19.66
CA MET A 1 -29.27 9.37 18.29
C MET A 1 -28.77 10.30 17.18
N ASN A 2 -28.94 11.63 17.30
CA ASN A 2 -28.56 12.57 16.23
C ASN A 2 -27.05 12.75 16.00
N HIS A 3 -26.20 12.60 17.03
CA HIS A 3 -24.74 12.68 16.87
C HIS A 3 -24.15 11.53 16.04
N LEU A 4 -24.70 10.32 16.15
CA LEU A 4 -24.29 9.16 15.34
C LEU A 4 -24.66 9.34 13.87
N LEU A 5 -25.88 9.84 13.59
CA LEU A 5 -26.32 10.12 12.23
C LEU A 5 -25.54 11.25 11.57
N LEU A 6 -25.12 12.28 12.33
CA LEU A 6 -24.27 13.35 11.82
C LEU A 6 -22.82 12.89 11.56
N SER A 7 -22.27 12.01 12.41
CA SER A 7 -20.96 11.40 12.19
C SER A 7 -20.95 10.50 10.95
N LEU A 8 -21.96 9.64 10.79
CA LEU A 8 -22.13 8.79 9.60
C LEU A 8 -22.34 9.62 8.31
N ARG A 9 -23.03 10.76 8.39
CA ARG A 9 -23.24 11.64 7.23
C ARG A 9 -21.97 12.38 6.79
N ASN A 10 -21.02 12.58 7.70
CA ASN A 10 -19.70 13.14 7.38
C ASN A 10 -18.72 12.08 6.83
N GLU A 11 -18.94 10.81 7.12
CA GLU A 11 -18.13 9.68 6.63
C GLU A 11 -18.76 9.00 5.40
N LYS A 12 -19.07 9.80 4.37
CA LYS A 12 -19.60 9.30 3.09
C LYS A 12 -18.73 8.19 2.47
N GLY A 13 -17.42 8.25 2.71
CA GLY A 13 -16.47 7.21 2.27
C GLY A 13 -16.74 5.86 2.92
N LEU A 14 -16.93 5.81 4.25
CA LEU A 14 -17.20 4.58 4.97
C LEU A 14 -18.52 3.95 4.50
N LEU A 15 -19.58 4.75 4.40
CA LEU A 15 -20.88 4.30 3.90
C LEU A 15 -20.78 3.72 2.49
N PHE A 16 -20.06 4.41 1.60
CA PHE A 16 -19.84 3.94 0.23
C PHE A 16 -19.07 2.61 0.18
N GLY A 17 -18.04 2.46 1.02
CA GLY A 17 -17.28 1.22 1.14
C GLY A 17 -18.14 0.06 1.63
N VAL A 18 -18.88 0.26 2.72
CA VAL A 18 -19.77 -0.76 3.30
C VAL A 18 -20.86 -1.17 2.30
N LEU A 19 -21.46 -0.21 1.59
CA LEU A 19 -22.44 -0.51 0.54
C LEU A 19 -21.83 -1.31 -0.62
N THR A 20 -20.64 -0.91 -1.08
CA THR A 20 -19.93 -1.62 -2.16
C THR A 20 -19.58 -3.05 -1.74
N THR A 21 -19.08 -3.25 -0.52
CA THR A 21 -18.81 -4.58 0.03
C THR A 21 -20.08 -5.41 0.17
N GLY A 22 -21.17 -4.83 0.69
CA GLY A 22 -22.45 -5.51 0.83
C GLY A 22 -23.02 -5.97 -0.51
N LEU A 23 -22.96 -5.12 -1.54
CA LEU A 23 -23.36 -5.47 -2.90
C LEU A 23 -22.53 -6.63 -3.45
N TRP A 24 -21.21 -6.60 -3.24
CA TRP A 24 -20.31 -7.66 -3.69
C TRP A 24 -20.52 -9.00 -2.97
N LEU A 25 -20.84 -8.98 -1.67
CA LEU A 25 -21.12 -10.20 -0.91
C LEU A 25 -22.44 -10.85 -1.35
N LEU A 26 -23.43 -10.06 -1.75
CA LEU A 26 -24.76 -10.57 -2.14
C LEU A 26 -24.86 -10.97 -3.61
N PHE A 27 -24.25 -10.20 -4.52
CA PHE A 27 -24.40 -10.36 -5.98
C PHE A 27 -23.11 -10.71 -6.71
N GLY A 28 -21.97 -10.75 -6.02
CA GLY A 28 -20.66 -10.95 -6.63
C GLY A 28 -20.53 -12.25 -7.41
N SER A 29 -21.17 -13.35 -6.97
CA SER A 29 -21.13 -14.64 -7.68
C SER A 29 -21.77 -14.59 -9.06
N VAL A 30 -22.85 -13.81 -9.22
CA VAL A 30 -23.54 -13.60 -10.50
C VAL A 30 -22.72 -12.66 -11.39
N TRP A 31 -22.23 -11.55 -10.83
CA TRP A 31 -21.44 -10.56 -11.56
C TRP A 31 -20.09 -11.12 -12.05
N LEU A 32 -19.48 -12.02 -11.26
CA LEU A 32 -18.22 -12.68 -11.63
C LEU A 32 -18.38 -13.78 -12.68
N SER A 33 -19.57 -14.31 -12.90
CA SER A 33 -19.79 -15.41 -13.85
C SER A 33 -19.71 -14.98 -15.32
N ASP A 34 -19.91 -13.69 -15.63
CA ASP A 34 -19.94 -13.15 -16.99
C ASP A 34 -18.69 -12.29 -17.33
N LEU A 35 -17.54 -12.65 -16.76
CA LEU A 35 -16.27 -11.93 -17.00
C LEU A 35 -15.73 -12.07 -18.43
N ALA A 36 -16.36 -12.90 -19.27
CA ALA A 36 -15.96 -13.09 -20.66
C ALA A 36 -16.19 -11.82 -21.52
N GLN A 37 -17.12 -10.95 -21.12
CA GLN A 37 -17.36 -9.68 -21.79
C GLN A 37 -16.40 -8.59 -21.26
N PRO A 38 -15.49 -8.05 -22.11
CA PRO A 38 -14.48 -7.09 -21.67
C PRO A 38 -15.06 -5.81 -21.06
N VAL A 39 -16.25 -5.40 -21.50
CA VAL A 39 -16.92 -4.18 -21.04
C VAL A 39 -17.32 -4.29 -19.56
N TRP A 40 -17.97 -5.39 -19.18
CA TRP A 40 -18.39 -5.63 -17.79
C TRP A 40 -17.20 -5.85 -16.88
N ALA A 41 -16.20 -6.62 -17.34
CA ALA A 41 -14.96 -6.81 -16.59
C ALA A 41 -14.26 -5.46 -16.31
N GLY A 42 -14.15 -4.60 -17.33
CA GLY A 42 -13.56 -3.26 -17.19
C GLY A 42 -14.36 -2.36 -16.24
N PHE A 43 -15.70 -2.42 -16.29
CA PHE A 43 -16.57 -1.69 -15.39
C PHE A 43 -16.38 -2.10 -13.93
N TYR A 44 -16.45 -3.40 -13.62
CA TYR A 44 -16.28 -3.90 -12.25
C TYR A 44 -14.88 -3.63 -11.71
N PHE A 45 -13.86 -3.81 -12.56
CA PHE A 45 -12.48 -3.46 -12.20
C PHE A 45 -12.35 -1.97 -11.85
N SER A 46 -12.86 -1.09 -12.71
CA SER A 46 -12.78 0.36 -12.51
C SER A 46 -13.54 0.79 -11.26
N TRP A 47 -14.74 0.23 -11.03
CA TRP A 47 -15.52 0.47 -9.82
C TRP A 47 -14.71 0.12 -8.57
N LEU A 48 -14.23 -1.11 -8.48
CA LEU A 48 -13.50 -1.59 -7.30
C LEU A 48 -12.21 -0.81 -7.09
N PHE A 49 -11.47 -0.56 -8.16
CA PHE A 49 -10.22 0.19 -8.11
C PHE A 49 -10.43 1.61 -7.58
N LEU A 50 -11.39 2.35 -8.15
CA LEU A 50 -11.72 3.70 -7.67
C LEU A 50 -12.26 3.69 -6.24
N SER A 51 -13.01 2.66 -5.87
CA SER A 51 -13.51 2.51 -4.50
C SER A 51 -12.38 2.32 -3.50
N ILE A 52 -11.42 1.44 -3.79
CA ILE A 52 -10.25 1.20 -2.94
C ILE A 52 -9.40 2.47 -2.84
N LEU A 53 -9.14 3.15 -3.96
CA LEU A 53 -8.41 4.42 -3.96
C LEU A 53 -9.09 5.48 -3.09
N TRP A 54 -10.41 5.65 -3.24
CA TRP A 54 -11.16 6.62 -2.45
C TRP A 54 -11.10 6.31 -0.95
N LEU A 55 -11.25 5.04 -0.59
CA LEU A 55 -11.21 4.57 0.80
C LEU A 55 -9.81 4.72 1.41
N SER A 56 -8.75 4.43 0.65
CA SER A 56 -7.37 4.51 1.16
C SER A 56 -6.99 5.95 1.52
N PHE A 57 -7.34 6.94 0.69
CA PHE A 57 -7.18 8.36 1.05
C PHE A 57 -8.01 8.74 2.27
N GLY A 58 -9.19 8.14 2.42
CA GLY A 58 -9.99 8.25 3.62
C GLY A 58 -9.22 7.81 4.86
N VAL A 59 -8.64 6.62 4.86
CA VAL A 59 -7.86 6.10 6.00
C VAL A 59 -6.65 6.98 6.30
N VAL A 60 -5.88 7.38 5.28
CA VAL A 60 -4.70 8.24 5.45
C VAL A 60 -5.08 9.57 6.10
N ARG A 61 -6.19 10.19 5.68
CA ARG A 61 -6.66 11.45 6.28
C ARG A 61 -7.01 11.31 7.77
N HIS A 62 -7.62 10.19 8.16
CA HIS A 62 -7.93 9.96 9.59
C HIS A 62 -6.67 9.64 10.38
N ALA A 63 -5.74 8.87 9.81
CA ALA A 63 -4.45 8.58 10.42
C ALA A 63 -3.63 9.87 10.64
N ASP A 64 -3.62 10.78 9.67
CA ASP A 64 -2.95 12.08 9.77
C ASP A 64 -3.59 12.99 10.83
N ALA A 65 -4.93 13.07 10.84
CA ALA A 65 -5.65 13.82 11.88
C ALA A 65 -5.39 13.26 13.29
N LEU A 66 -5.23 11.94 13.42
CA LEU A 66 -4.86 11.28 14.67
C LEU A 66 -3.38 11.53 15.00
N ALA A 67 -2.50 11.52 14.01
CA ALA A 67 -1.07 11.78 14.18
C ALA A 67 -0.81 13.18 14.74
N ILE A 68 -1.51 14.19 14.23
CA ILE A 68 -1.42 15.57 14.72
C ILE A 68 -1.86 15.67 16.19
N ARG A 69 -2.90 14.91 16.59
CA ARG A 69 -3.39 14.91 17.97
C ARG A 69 -2.45 14.22 18.94
N LEU A 70 -1.72 13.21 18.49
CA LEU A 70 -0.80 12.43 19.31
C LEU A 70 0.58 13.10 19.44
N GLY A 71 0.97 13.92 18.46
CA GLY A 71 2.30 14.53 18.42
C GLY A 71 3.43 13.51 18.21
N GLU A 72 4.66 13.99 18.11
CA GLU A 72 5.82 13.11 17.93
C GLU A 72 6.26 12.46 19.26
N PRO A 73 6.67 11.18 19.26
CA PRO A 73 6.89 10.28 18.10
C PRO A 73 5.68 9.42 17.68
N TYR A 74 4.61 9.41 18.49
CA TYR A 74 3.48 8.51 18.30
C TYR A 74 2.71 8.77 17.00
N GLY A 75 2.61 10.04 16.59
CA GLY A 75 1.94 10.41 15.35
C GLY A 75 2.60 9.80 14.12
N THR A 76 3.93 9.81 14.06
CA THR A 76 4.69 9.15 12.99
C THR A 76 4.41 7.65 12.95
N ILE A 77 4.40 6.98 14.11
CA ILE A 77 4.13 5.54 14.21
C ILE A 77 2.70 5.21 13.74
N VAL A 78 1.71 6.02 14.09
CA VAL A 78 0.32 5.81 13.65
C VAL A 78 0.18 5.99 12.15
N LEU A 79 0.83 7.01 11.58
CA LEU A 79 0.78 7.25 10.14
C LEU A 79 1.44 6.11 9.35
N THR A 80 2.61 5.64 9.80
CA THR A 80 3.31 4.52 9.15
C THR A 80 2.53 3.22 9.28
N LEU A 81 2.01 2.90 10.46
CA LEU A 81 1.19 1.70 10.68
C LEU A 81 -0.10 1.71 9.86
N ALA A 82 -0.73 2.88 9.66
CA ALA A 82 -1.93 2.97 8.84
C ALA A 82 -1.65 2.61 7.37
N VAL A 83 -0.60 3.18 6.78
CA VAL A 83 -0.23 2.91 5.38
C VAL A 83 0.20 1.45 5.19
N ILE A 84 1.10 0.96 6.04
CA ILE A 84 1.56 -0.44 5.98
C ILE A 84 0.43 -1.42 6.30
N GLY A 85 -0.49 -1.07 7.19
CA GLY A 85 -1.65 -1.90 7.52
C GLY A 85 -2.57 -2.14 6.33
N ILE A 86 -2.86 -1.10 5.53
CA ILE A 86 -3.65 -1.25 4.30
C ILE A 86 -2.92 -2.13 3.29
N GLU A 87 -1.62 -1.92 3.13
CA GLU A 87 -0.78 -2.68 2.20
C GLU A 87 -0.73 -4.17 2.55
N VAL A 88 -0.39 -4.50 3.80
CA VAL A 88 -0.33 -5.88 4.29
C VAL A 88 -1.69 -6.56 4.21
N ALA A 89 -2.78 -5.86 4.55
CA ALA A 89 -4.14 -6.40 4.44
C ALA A 89 -4.50 -6.73 2.99
N MET A 90 -4.13 -5.86 2.03
CA MET A 90 -4.37 -6.10 0.60
C MET A 90 -3.56 -7.30 0.08
N ILE A 91 -2.27 -7.38 0.42
CA ILE A 91 -1.41 -8.52 0.04
C ILE A 91 -1.94 -9.82 0.62
N ALA A 92 -2.36 -9.81 1.89
CA ALA A 92 -2.94 -10.97 2.57
C ALA A 92 -4.27 -11.40 1.92
N ALA A 93 -5.16 -10.46 1.63
CA ALA A 93 -6.44 -10.74 0.99
C ALA A 93 -6.27 -11.42 -0.38
N VAL A 94 -5.33 -10.92 -1.19
CA VAL A 94 -5.02 -11.52 -2.50
C VAL A 94 -4.36 -12.90 -2.33
N SER A 95 -3.46 -13.06 -1.37
CA SER A 95 -2.74 -14.32 -1.13
C SER A 95 -3.64 -15.43 -0.57
N LEU A 96 -4.66 -15.07 0.23
CA LEU A 96 -5.64 -16.02 0.80
C LEU A 96 -6.70 -16.47 -0.22
N THR A 97 -7.08 -15.59 -1.14
CA THR A 97 -8.21 -15.84 -2.07
C THR A 97 -7.75 -16.33 -3.45
N GLY A 98 -6.50 -16.05 -3.83
CA GLY A 98 -5.93 -16.40 -5.13
C GLY A 98 -5.19 -17.75 -5.16
N LYS A 99 -4.79 -18.18 -6.37
CA LYS A 99 -3.77 -19.23 -6.51
C LYS A 99 -2.48 -18.71 -5.86
N VAL A 100 -1.94 -19.44 -4.88
CA VAL A 100 -0.74 -19.04 -4.14
C VAL A 100 0.38 -18.72 -5.14
N HIS A 101 0.68 -17.44 -5.30
CA HIS A 101 1.82 -16.94 -6.07
C HIS A 101 2.85 -16.47 -5.03
N PRO A 102 3.85 -17.30 -4.67
CA PRO A 102 4.74 -17.01 -3.54
C PRO A 102 5.51 -15.69 -3.69
N GLY A 103 5.66 -15.19 -4.92
CA GLY A 103 6.31 -13.91 -5.23
C GLY A 103 5.44 -12.66 -5.12
N LEU A 104 4.11 -12.79 -4.97
CA LEU A 104 3.19 -11.64 -5.10
C LEU A 104 3.50 -10.52 -4.12
N ALA A 105 3.70 -10.85 -2.85
CA ALA A 105 4.05 -9.88 -1.81
C ALA A 105 5.38 -9.15 -2.10
N ARG A 106 6.36 -9.87 -2.65
CA ARG A 106 7.66 -9.29 -3.02
C ARG A 106 7.52 -8.38 -4.23
N ASP A 107 6.76 -8.80 -5.24
CA ASP A 107 6.57 -8.07 -6.48
C ASP A 107 5.77 -6.78 -6.23
N THR A 108 4.81 -6.78 -5.29
CA THR A 108 4.15 -5.55 -4.83
C THR A 108 5.10 -4.60 -4.12
N MET A 109 5.95 -5.09 -3.21
CA MET A 109 6.95 -4.25 -2.53
C MET A 109 7.98 -3.66 -3.50
N PHE A 110 8.45 -4.45 -4.48
CA PHE A 110 9.31 -3.93 -5.56
C PHE A 110 8.60 -2.82 -6.35
N SER A 111 7.32 -3.01 -6.67
CA SER A 111 6.54 -2.00 -7.36
C SER A 111 6.41 -0.72 -6.54
N VAL A 112 6.17 -0.81 -5.24
CA VAL A 112 6.12 0.36 -4.34
C VAL A 112 7.45 1.11 -4.31
N VAL A 113 8.57 0.39 -4.16
CA VAL A 113 9.91 1.01 -4.18
C VAL A 113 10.18 1.72 -5.52
N MET A 114 9.82 1.10 -6.65
CA MET A 114 9.97 1.70 -7.98
C MET A 114 9.08 2.94 -8.17
N ILE A 115 7.82 2.89 -7.71
CA ILE A 115 6.90 4.03 -7.77
C ILE A 115 7.44 5.18 -6.92
N VAL A 116 7.97 4.92 -5.72
CA VAL A 116 8.48 5.98 -4.83
C VAL A 116 9.81 6.55 -5.34
N LEU A 117 10.80 5.70 -5.64
CA LEU A 117 12.16 6.15 -6.00
C LEU A 117 12.28 6.64 -7.44
N THR A 118 11.58 6.02 -8.39
CA THR A 118 11.67 6.41 -9.80
C THR A 118 10.49 7.30 -10.20
N GLY A 119 9.27 6.92 -9.83
CA GLY A 119 8.06 7.66 -10.19
C GLY A 119 7.94 9.00 -9.46
N MET A 120 7.75 8.97 -8.15
CA MET A 120 7.50 10.15 -7.33
C MET A 120 8.76 11.00 -7.16
N LEU A 121 9.86 10.43 -6.66
CA LEU A 121 11.11 11.16 -6.47
C LEU A 121 11.62 11.72 -7.80
N GLY A 122 11.72 10.89 -8.84
CA GLY A 122 12.11 11.34 -10.18
C GLY A 122 11.19 12.43 -10.74
N GLY A 123 9.87 12.26 -10.60
CA GLY A 123 8.89 13.25 -11.02
C GLY A 123 9.04 14.60 -10.31
N THR A 124 9.27 14.61 -8.99
CA THR A 124 9.50 15.84 -8.23
C THR A 124 10.79 16.56 -8.62
N LEU A 125 11.87 15.79 -8.85
CA LEU A 125 13.14 16.34 -9.33
C LEU A 125 13.00 16.95 -10.73
N LEU A 126 12.35 16.26 -11.66
CA LEU A 126 12.10 16.76 -13.01
C LEU A 126 11.20 18.01 -12.97
N ALA A 127 10.04 17.94 -12.30
CA ALA A 127 9.10 19.05 -12.26
C ALA A 127 9.69 20.30 -11.57
N GLY A 128 10.36 20.12 -10.44
CA GLY A 128 10.99 21.26 -9.77
C GLY A 128 12.23 21.75 -10.50
N GLY A 129 12.98 20.89 -11.20
CA GLY A 129 14.16 21.26 -11.98
C GLY A 129 13.79 22.11 -13.19
N LEU A 130 12.70 21.74 -13.88
CA LEU A 130 12.13 22.54 -14.97
C LEU A 130 11.63 23.91 -14.49
N ARG A 131 11.06 23.99 -13.29
CA ARG A 131 10.46 25.24 -12.78
C ARG A 131 11.45 26.16 -12.06
N HIS A 132 12.38 25.62 -11.28
CA HIS A 132 13.24 26.39 -10.37
C HIS A 132 14.73 26.36 -10.74
N HIS A 133 15.16 25.47 -11.65
CA HIS A 133 16.55 25.27 -12.13
C HIS A 133 17.57 24.86 -11.05
N ARG A 134 17.40 25.29 -9.79
CA ARG A 134 18.08 24.81 -8.59
C ARG A 134 17.03 24.47 -7.55
N GLN A 135 17.18 23.34 -6.88
CA GLN A 135 16.37 22.94 -5.75
C GLN A 135 17.29 22.84 -4.52
N GLU A 136 16.78 23.24 -3.36
CA GLU A 136 17.49 23.06 -2.10
C GLU A 136 17.19 21.65 -1.57
N TYR A 137 18.25 20.88 -1.32
CA TYR A 137 18.16 19.52 -0.84
C TYR A 137 18.93 19.38 0.47
N ASN A 138 18.35 18.69 1.44
CA ASN A 138 19.09 18.24 2.61
C ASN A 138 19.78 16.91 2.30
N LEU A 139 20.99 16.99 1.73
CA LEU A 139 21.80 15.80 1.40
C LEU A 139 22.15 14.97 2.64
N SER A 140 22.30 15.60 3.80
CA SER A 140 22.59 14.89 5.05
C SER A 140 21.39 14.03 5.48
N GLY A 141 20.18 14.58 5.43
CA GLY A 141 18.94 13.84 5.70
C GLY A 141 18.72 12.72 4.67
N ALA A 142 18.87 13.03 3.37
CA ALA A 142 18.73 12.03 2.31
C ALA A 142 19.69 10.86 2.49
N ASN A 143 20.98 11.13 2.79
CA ASN A 143 21.96 10.08 3.05
C ASN A 143 21.64 9.26 4.30
N ALA A 144 21.13 9.89 5.36
CA ALA A 144 20.72 9.16 6.57
C ALA A 144 19.57 8.17 6.28
N TYR A 145 18.55 8.60 5.52
CA TYR A 145 17.45 7.71 5.14
C TYR A 145 17.87 6.64 4.14
N LEU A 146 18.60 7.00 3.08
CA LEU A 146 19.07 6.04 2.07
C LEU A 146 20.04 5.02 2.66
N GLY A 147 20.87 5.43 3.63
CA GLY A 147 21.79 4.55 4.34
C GLY A 147 21.10 3.40 5.10
N VAL A 148 19.83 3.57 5.47
CA VAL A 148 19.01 2.52 6.11
C VAL A 148 18.12 1.79 5.08
N LEU A 149 17.47 2.55 4.19
CA LEU A 149 16.54 2.00 3.20
C LEU A 149 17.21 1.04 2.21
N VAL A 150 18.41 1.38 1.71
CA VAL A 150 19.08 0.57 0.68
C VAL A 150 19.50 -0.80 1.24
N PRO A 151 20.20 -0.91 2.38
CA PRO A 151 20.52 -2.22 2.96
C PRO A 151 19.29 -3.05 3.28
N LEU A 152 18.26 -2.45 3.88
CA LEU A 152 17.02 -3.17 4.20
C LEU A 152 16.33 -3.68 2.94
N ALA A 153 16.19 -2.85 1.89
CA ALA A 153 15.59 -3.27 0.63
C ALA A 153 16.40 -4.39 -0.06
N VAL A 154 17.73 -4.31 -0.03
CA VAL A 154 18.60 -5.34 -0.60
C VAL A 154 18.43 -6.66 0.16
N LEU A 155 18.51 -6.63 1.49
CA LEU A 155 18.42 -7.83 2.33
C LEU A 155 17.04 -8.48 2.29
N THR A 156 15.97 -7.69 2.25
CA THR A 156 14.59 -8.20 2.33
C THR A 156 13.99 -8.55 0.97
N LEU A 157 14.36 -7.84 -0.12
CA LEU A 157 13.74 -8.03 -1.44
C LEU A 157 14.66 -8.70 -2.45
N ILE A 158 15.97 -8.39 -2.43
CA ILE A 158 16.92 -8.85 -3.47
C ILE A 158 17.60 -10.15 -3.07
N VAL A 159 18.20 -10.22 -1.88
CA VAL A 159 18.97 -11.39 -1.41
C VAL A 159 18.17 -12.70 -1.43
N PRO A 160 16.89 -12.75 -1.01
CA PRO A 160 16.11 -14.00 -1.01
C PRO A 160 16.00 -14.66 -2.38
N ARG A 161 16.12 -13.90 -3.47
CA ARG A 161 16.12 -14.43 -4.84
C ARG A 161 17.42 -15.17 -5.19
N PHE A 162 18.54 -14.77 -4.60
CA PHE A 162 19.85 -15.33 -4.89
C PHE A 162 20.27 -16.42 -3.89
N THR A 163 19.55 -16.55 -2.77
CA THR A 163 19.76 -17.63 -1.81
C THR A 163 19.00 -18.89 -2.24
N GLN A 164 19.70 -20.01 -2.40
CA GLN A 164 19.10 -21.32 -2.73
C GLN A 164 18.48 -22.03 -1.51
N SER A 165 18.32 -21.31 -0.39
CA SER A 165 17.98 -21.89 0.91
C SER A 165 16.54 -22.43 0.99
N ALA A 166 15.65 -22.09 0.05
CA ALA A 166 14.34 -22.73 -0.11
C ALA A 166 13.86 -22.70 -1.59
N PRO A 167 13.03 -23.67 -2.02
CA PRO A 167 12.49 -23.71 -3.39
C PRO A 167 11.64 -22.47 -3.70
N GLY A 168 11.81 -21.92 -4.91
CA GLY A 168 10.97 -20.82 -5.41
C GLY A 168 11.36 -19.41 -4.94
N GLY A 169 12.53 -19.23 -4.31
CA GLY A 169 12.97 -17.91 -3.81
C GLY A 169 12.32 -17.48 -2.50
N ASN A 170 11.84 -18.46 -1.73
CA ASN A 170 11.34 -18.25 -0.37
C ASN A 170 12.50 -18.09 0.62
N VAL A 171 12.27 -17.37 1.71
CA VAL A 171 13.23 -17.27 2.81
C VAL A 171 13.21 -18.55 3.65
N SER A 172 14.38 -19.04 4.07
CA SER A 172 14.44 -20.10 5.08
C SER A 172 13.93 -19.58 6.43
N SER A 173 13.46 -20.46 7.32
CA SER A 173 12.98 -20.04 8.65
C SER A 173 14.03 -19.26 9.45
N LEU A 174 15.30 -19.64 9.35
CA LEU A 174 16.41 -18.93 9.99
C LEU A 174 16.65 -17.54 9.36
N GLN A 175 16.60 -17.44 8.04
CA GLN A 175 16.72 -16.16 7.33
C GLN A 175 15.53 -15.25 7.60
N ALA A 176 14.32 -15.80 7.70
CA ALA A 176 13.13 -15.06 8.07
C ALA A 176 13.26 -14.47 9.48
N ALA A 177 13.72 -15.25 10.45
CA ALA A 177 13.94 -14.78 11.81
C ALA A 177 15.03 -13.68 11.87
N PHE A 178 16.13 -13.85 11.13
CA PHE A 178 17.18 -12.84 11.03
C PHE A 178 16.66 -11.52 10.44
N LEU A 179 15.90 -11.58 9.35
CA LEU A 179 15.29 -10.41 8.69
C LEU A 179 14.20 -9.75 9.54
N LEU A 180 13.56 -10.47 10.46
CA LEU A 180 12.54 -9.92 11.36
C LEU A 180 13.17 -9.06 12.48
N VAL A 181 14.41 -9.37 12.86
CA VAL A 181 15.12 -8.73 13.98
C VAL A 181 16.03 -7.58 13.53
N THR A 182 16.49 -7.61 12.29
CA THR A 182 17.45 -6.63 11.72
C THR A 182 16.74 -5.47 11.05
#